data_AF-A0A2G9N6E9-F1
#
_entry.id   AF-A0A2G9N6E9-F1
#
_cell.length_a   1.000
_cell.length_b   1.000
_cell.length_c   1.000
_cell.angle_alpha   90.00
_cell.angle_beta   90.00
_cell.angle_gamma   90.00
#
_symmetry.space_group_name_H-M   'P 1'
#
loop_
_entity.id
_entity.type
_entity.pdbx_description
1 polymer ?
#
loop_
_entity_poly.entity_id
_entity_poly.type
_entity_poly.pdbx_seq_one_letter_code
_entity_poly.pdbx_strand_id
1 'polypeptide(L)'
;MRYKRPDNKNAISIVEAAKRDMKFTLSLKITEESGPTIIRNIYECFRMIGDALLVAKGIKSEDHITPINELMAVKVDTPRPIKIVGNLRGLRHNINYYGYKPSLIEVEEAIAVAESIFEPLLNAVKKQIK
;
A
#
# COMPACT_ATOMS: atom_id res chain seq x y z
N MET A 1 8.25 -17.36 -5.23
CA MET A 1 7.92 -17.26 -3.79
C MET A 1 8.87 -18.15 -3.01
N ARG A 2 9.58 -17.60 -2.01
CA ARG A 2 10.58 -18.34 -1.24
C ARG A 2 10.21 -18.36 0.24
N TYR A 3 10.26 -19.55 0.85
CA TYR A 3 10.03 -19.71 2.29
C TYR A 3 11.28 -19.37 3.10
N LYS A 4 11.04 -18.75 4.25
CA LYS A 4 11.97 -18.30 5.28
C LYS A 4 11.33 -18.57 6.65
N ARG A 5 12.07 -18.31 7.72
CA ARG A 5 11.52 -18.28 9.07
C ARG A 5 10.58 -17.07 9.21
N PRO A 6 9.38 -17.24 9.80
CA PRO A 6 8.53 -16.13 10.23
C PRO A 6 9.29 -15.08 11.06
N ASP A 7 9.05 -13.80 10.78
CA ASP A 7 9.69 -12.69 11.48
C ASP A 7 8.70 -11.55 11.78
N ASN A 8 7.98 -11.68 12.90
CA ASN A 8 6.97 -10.70 13.30
C ASN A 8 7.57 -9.35 13.66
N LYS A 9 8.80 -9.31 14.20
CA LYS A 9 9.48 -8.05 14.55
C LYS A 9 9.77 -7.23 13.29
N ASN A 10 10.25 -7.90 12.24
CA ASN A 10 10.46 -7.26 10.95
C ASN A 10 9.13 -6.85 10.32
N ALA A 11 8.13 -7.73 10.33
CA ALA A 11 6.79 -7.41 9.82
C ALA A 11 6.20 -6.15 10.50
N ILE A 12 6.27 -6.04 11.83
CA ILE A 12 5.86 -4.83 12.57
C ILE A 12 6.67 -3.61 12.11
N SER A 13 7.99 -3.74 11.95
CA SER A 13 8.84 -2.63 11.50
C SER A 13 8.45 -2.12 10.10
N ILE A 14 8.06 -3.03 9.19
CA ILE A 14 7.57 -2.70 7.85
C ILE A 14 6.22 -1.96 7.94
N VAL A 15 5.30 -2.44 8.79
CA VAL A 15 4.00 -1.78 9.02
C VAL A 15 4.19 -0.36 9.57
N GLU A 16 5.08 -0.16 10.54
CA GLU A 16 5.36 1.17 11.07
C GLU A 16 6.02 2.09 10.04
N ALA A 17 6.88 1.56 9.18
CA ALA A 17 7.43 2.33 8.06
C ALA A 17 6.34 2.78 7.09
N ALA A 18 5.48 1.85 6.63
CA ALA A 18 4.36 2.16 5.75
C ALA A 18 3.42 3.22 6.36
N LYS A 19 3.17 3.15 7.69
CA LYS A 19 2.37 4.16 8.39
C LYS A 19 2.99 5.55 8.31
N ARG A 20 4.30 5.67 8.58
CA ARG A 20 5.01 6.96 8.52
C ARG A 20 5.02 7.52 7.10
N ASP A 21 5.28 6.67 6.11
CA ASP A 21 5.37 7.07 4.71
C ASP A 21 4.00 7.50 4.16
N MET A 22 2.92 6.80 4.52
CA MET A 22 1.56 7.21 4.17
C MET A 22 1.21 8.56 4.80
N LYS A 23 1.50 8.73 6.10
CA LYS A 23 1.24 10.00 6.80
C LYS A 23 1.99 11.17 6.15
N PHE A 24 3.25 10.97 5.78
CA PHE A 24 4.02 11.98 5.06
C PHE A 24 3.42 12.25 3.68
N THR A 25 3.07 11.21 2.94
CA THR A 25 2.50 11.32 1.59
C THR A 25 1.19 12.12 1.58
N LEU A 26 0.30 11.88 2.54
CA LEU A 26 -0.96 12.62 2.68
C LEU A 26 -0.77 14.06 3.16
N SER A 27 0.42 14.43 3.65
CA SER A 27 0.76 15.80 4.02
C SER A 27 1.32 16.64 2.86
N LEU A 28 1.62 16.00 1.72
CA LEU A 28 2.18 16.70 0.56
C LEU A 28 1.14 17.62 -0.07
N LYS A 29 1.57 18.81 -0.50
CA LYS A 29 0.74 19.71 -1.29
C LYS A 29 0.41 19.04 -2.62
N ILE A 30 -0.88 18.98 -2.97
CA ILE A 30 -1.36 18.40 -4.22
C ILE A 30 -1.07 19.40 -5.36
N THR A 31 -0.23 18.97 -6.30
CA THR A 31 0.13 19.67 -7.54
C THR A 31 0.36 18.65 -8.65
N GLU A 32 0.44 19.10 -9.91
CA GLU A 32 0.77 18.21 -11.03
C GLU A 32 2.16 17.57 -10.89
N GLU A 33 3.12 18.30 -10.32
CA GLU A 33 4.49 17.81 -10.11
C GLU A 33 4.59 16.78 -8.99
N SER A 34 3.78 16.94 -7.94
CA SER A 34 3.76 16.03 -6.78
C SER A 34 2.87 14.81 -7.00
N GLY A 35 1.88 14.88 -7.90
CA GLY A 35 0.93 13.82 -8.21
C GLY A 35 1.56 12.44 -8.46
N PRO A 36 2.57 12.31 -9.35
CA PRO A 36 3.30 11.06 -9.56
C PRO A 36 3.85 10.43 -8.27
N THR A 37 4.43 11.26 -7.40
CA THR A 37 5.03 10.83 -6.13
C THR A 37 3.95 10.40 -5.14
N ILE A 38 2.85 11.14 -5.04
CA ILE A 38 1.73 10.82 -4.16
C ILE A 38 1.15 9.45 -4.51
N ILE A 39 0.76 9.24 -5.78
CA ILE A 39 0.16 7.97 -6.23
C ILE A 39 1.12 6.79 -6.03
N ARG A 40 2.41 6.97 -6.38
CA ARG A 40 3.43 5.95 -6.20
C ARG A 40 3.54 5.56 -4.72
N ASN A 41 3.67 6.53 -3.82
CA ASN A 41 3.86 6.25 -2.41
C ASN A 41 2.62 5.62 -1.76
N ILE A 42 1.42 6.06 -2.13
CA ILE A 42 0.17 5.43 -1.66
C ILE A 42 0.17 3.94 -2.01
N TYR A 43 0.43 3.61 -3.27
CA TYR A 43 0.50 2.21 -3.72
C TYR A 43 1.59 1.41 -2.97
N GLU A 44 2.79 1.97 -2.84
CA GLU A 44 3.90 1.29 -2.17
C GLU A 44 3.61 1.06 -0.67
N CYS A 45 2.94 1.99 0.01
CA CYS A 45 2.52 1.81 1.41
C CYS A 45 1.56 0.63 1.56
N PHE A 46 0.56 0.49 0.68
CA PHE A 46 -0.30 -0.70 0.67
C PHE A 46 0.50 -1.97 0.39
N ARG A 47 1.39 -1.96 -0.61
CA ARG A 47 2.25 -3.10 -0.92
C ARG A 47 3.12 -3.51 0.27
N MET A 48 3.67 -2.55 1.01
CA MET A 48 4.49 -2.81 2.21
C MET A 48 3.69 -3.50 3.31
N ILE A 49 2.45 -3.08 3.56
CA ILE A 49 1.58 -3.76 4.55
C ILE A 49 1.28 -5.19 4.12
N GLY A 50 1.01 -5.41 2.83
CA GLY A 50 0.85 -6.75 2.26
C GLY A 50 2.12 -7.60 2.40
N ASP A 51 3.30 -7.01 2.21
CA ASP A 51 4.58 -7.69 2.35
C ASP A 51 4.85 -8.04 3.81
N ALA A 52 4.45 -7.19 4.76
CA ALA A 52 4.53 -7.48 6.18
C ALA A 52 3.73 -8.74 6.58
N LEU A 53 2.54 -8.94 6.00
CA LEU A 53 1.77 -10.18 6.21
C LEU A 53 2.53 -11.41 5.71
N LEU A 54 3.19 -11.31 4.55
CA LEU A 54 4.01 -12.40 4.02
C LEU A 54 5.23 -12.66 4.90
N VAL A 55 5.94 -11.61 5.35
CA VAL A 55 7.10 -11.72 6.24
C VAL A 55 6.71 -12.37 7.57
N ALA A 56 5.56 -12.03 8.14
CA ALA A 56 5.02 -12.66 9.35
C ALA A 56 4.69 -14.15 9.15
N LYS A 57 4.44 -14.59 7.91
CA LYS A 57 4.27 -16.00 7.54
C LYS A 57 5.57 -16.69 7.13
N GLY A 58 6.70 -15.99 7.15
CA GLY A 58 7.98 -16.52 6.67
C GLY A 58 8.02 -16.63 5.14
N ILE A 59 7.30 -15.79 4.43
CA ILE A 59 7.25 -15.79 2.97
C ILE A 59 7.97 -14.55 2.46
N LYS A 60 8.89 -14.74 1.52
CA LYS A 60 9.47 -13.65 0.73
C LYS A 60 8.79 -13.59 -0.64
N SER A 61 8.15 -12.45 -0.92
CA SER A 61 7.65 -12.14 -2.26
C SER A 61 8.80 -11.82 -3.22
N GLU A 62 8.62 -12.18 -4.49
CA GLU A 62 9.53 -11.83 -5.60
C GLU A 62 8.90 -10.81 -6.54
N ASP A 63 7.64 -10.44 -6.31
CA ASP A 63 6.88 -9.52 -7.15
C ASP A 63 6.03 -8.55 -6.31
N HIS A 64 5.43 -7.58 -6.99
CA HIS A 64 4.57 -6.55 -6.39
C HIS A 64 3.10 -6.98 -6.25
N ILE A 65 2.68 -8.06 -6.92
CA ILE A 65 1.28 -8.50 -6.99
C ILE A 65 0.93 -9.33 -5.76
N THR A 66 1.81 -10.26 -5.39
CA THR A 66 1.63 -11.19 -4.27
C THR A 66 1.35 -10.44 -2.95
N PRO A 67 2.08 -9.38 -2.57
CA PRO A 67 1.77 -8.58 -1.38
C PRO A 67 0.40 -7.92 -1.44
N ILE A 68 0.00 -7.39 -2.61
CA ILE A 68 -1.30 -6.74 -2.78
C ILE A 68 -2.44 -7.77 -2.70
N ASN A 69 -2.27 -8.96 -3.28
CA ASN A 69 -3.25 -10.03 -3.18
C ASN A 69 -3.44 -10.51 -1.73
N GLU A 70 -2.33 -10.66 -1.01
CA GLU A 70 -2.35 -10.99 0.42
C GLU A 70 -3.10 -9.92 1.23
N LEU A 71 -2.83 -8.64 0.95
CA LEU A 71 -3.52 -7.53 1.59
C LEU A 71 -5.03 -7.52 1.29
N MET A 72 -5.43 -7.75 0.04
CA MET A 72 -6.84 -7.78 -0.37
C MET A 72 -7.63 -8.95 0.23
N ALA A 73 -6.95 -9.99 0.74
CA ALA A 73 -7.57 -11.11 1.42
C ALA A 73 -7.90 -10.83 2.90
N VAL A 74 -7.42 -9.70 3.45
CA VAL A 74 -7.71 -9.29 4.83
C VAL A 74 -9.21 -8.97 4.97
N LYS A 75 -9.86 -9.63 5.93
CA LYS A 75 -11.26 -9.35 6.28
C LYS A 75 -11.34 -8.14 7.21
N VAL A 76 -11.72 -7.00 6.66
CA VAL A 76 -11.97 -5.76 7.41
C VAL A 76 -12.98 -4.91 6.66
N ASP A 77 -13.88 -4.27 7.41
CA ASP A 77 -14.82 -3.31 6.84
C ASP A 77 -14.13 -1.97 6.63
N THR A 78 -14.16 -1.49 5.39
CA THR A 78 -13.62 -0.20 4.98
C THR A 78 -14.72 0.58 4.25
N PRO A 79 -14.79 1.92 4.39
CA PRO A 79 -15.71 2.77 3.65
C PRO A 79 -15.71 2.56 2.13
N ARG A 80 -14.59 2.10 1.55
CA ARG A 80 -14.47 1.71 0.14
C ARG A 80 -13.93 0.29 0.00
N PRO A 81 -14.29 -0.47 -1.05
CA PRO A 81 -13.75 -1.82 -1.26
C PRO A 81 -12.23 -1.86 -1.38
N ILE A 82 -11.56 -2.73 -0.61
CA ILE A 82 -10.09 -2.90 -0.62
C ILE A 82 -9.56 -3.27 -2.02
N LYS A 83 -10.37 -3.95 -2.84
CA LYS A 83 -10.03 -4.32 -4.23
C LYS A 83 -9.63 -3.12 -5.10
N ILE A 84 -10.09 -1.91 -4.77
CA ILE A 84 -9.73 -0.67 -5.48
C ILE A 84 -8.22 -0.37 -5.38
N VAL A 85 -7.54 -0.82 -4.31
CA VAL A 85 -6.08 -0.68 -4.17
C VAL A 85 -5.34 -1.32 -5.36
N GLY A 86 -5.89 -2.39 -5.94
CA GLY A 86 -5.34 -3.02 -7.14
C GLY A 86 -5.29 -2.08 -8.36
N ASN A 87 -6.21 -1.12 -8.46
CA ASN A 87 -6.25 -0.16 -9.56
C ASN A 87 -5.07 0.83 -9.51
N LEU A 88 -4.60 1.16 -8.30
CA LEU A 88 -3.43 2.03 -8.10
C LEU A 88 -2.15 1.42 -8.70
N ARG A 89 -2.09 0.10 -8.85
CA ARG A 89 -0.96 -0.58 -9.52
C ARG A 89 -0.79 -0.11 -10.96
N GLY A 90 -1.90 0.00 -11.70
CA GLY A 90 -1.89 0.41 -13.10
C GLY A 90 -1.36 1.83 -13.25
N LEU A 91 -1.88 2.74 -12.43
CA LEU A 91 -1.42 4.13 -12.38
C LEU A 91 0.06 4.22 -12.02
N ARG A 92 0.50 3.53 -10.96
CA ARG A 92 1.92 3.48 -10.56
C ARG A 92 2.80 2.92 -11.67
N HIS A 93 2.35 1.91 -12.41
CA HIS A 93 3.07 1.35 -13.54
C HIS A 93 3.24 2.37 -14.67
N ASN A 94 2.16 3.05 -15.04
CA ASN A 94 2.18 4.11 -16.07
C ASN A 94 3.11 5.26 -15.68
N ILE A 95 3.03 5.71 -14.42
CA ILE A 95 3.90 6.76 -13.87
C ILE A 95 5.38 6.37 -13.96
N ASN A 96 5.71 5.12 -13.62
CA ASN A 96 7.11 4.70 -13.48
C ASN A 96 7.78 4.32 -14.80
N TYR A 97 7.04 3.77 -15.76
CA TYR A 97 7.62 3.19 -16.97
C TYR A 97 7.26 3.94 -18.26
N TYR A 98 6.21 4.76 -18.24
CA TYR A 98 5.70 5.43 -19.44
C TYR A 98 5.69 6.96 -19.32
N GLY A 99 6.27 7.52 -18.26
CA GLY A 99 6.31 8.97 -18.05
C GLY A 99 4.94 9.61 -17.86
N TYR A 100 3.92 8.81 -17.51
CA TYR A 100 2.55 9.30 -17.32
C TYR A 100 2.49 10.33 -16.20
N LYS A 101 1.84 11.45 -16.47
CA LYS A 101 1.51 12.47 -15.47
C LYS A 101 0.03 12.33 -15.12
N PRO A 102 -0.31 11.96 -13.88
CA PRO A 102 -1.70 11.87 -13.46
C PRO A 102 -2.32 13.27 -13.38
N SER A 103 -3.59 13.37 -13.73
CA SER A 103 -4.42 14.54 -13.49
C SER A 103 -4.63 14.77 -11.99
N LEU A 104 -4.96 16.00 -11.59
CA LEU A 104 -5.27 16.32 -10.20
C LEU A 104 -6.42 15.45 -9.66
N ILE A 105 -7.43 15.16 -10.50
CA ILE A 105 -8.57 14.31 -10.14
C ILE A 105 -8.11 12.88 -9.80
N GLU A 106 -7.19 12.29 -10.57
CA GLU A 106 -6.65 10.96 -10.27
C GLU A 106 -5.83 10.95 -8.96
N VAL A 107 -5.12 12.05 -8.68
CA VAL A 107 -4.36 12.19 -7.43
C VAL A 107 -5.31 12.32 -6.24
N GLU A 108 -6.34 13.16 -6.35
CA GLU A 108 -7.38 13.32 -5.32
C GLU A 108 -8.13 12.02 -5.06
N GLU A 109 -8.49 11.27 -6.12
CA GLU A 109 -9.13 9.97 -5.97
C GLU A 109 -8.21 8.94 -5.31
N ALA A 110 -6.91 8.93 -5.63
CA ALA A 110 -5.95 8.07 -4.96
C ALA A 110 -5.82 8.40 -3.46
N ILE A 111 -5.83 9.68 -3.10
CA ILE A 111 -5.85 10.16 -1.72
C ILE A 111 -7.14 9.72 -1.02
N ALA A 112 -8.31 9.91 -1.63
CA ALA A 112 -9.58 9.51 -1.06
C ALA A 112 -9.66 7.98 -0.82
N VAL A 113 -9.08 7.19 -1.73
CA VAL A 113 -8.91 5.74 -1.54
C VAL A 113 -7.98 5.44 -0.36
N ALA A 114 -6.85 6.14 -0.24
CA ALA A 114 -5.93 5.97 0.87
C ALA A 114 -6.59 6.29 2.23
N GLU A 115 -7.24 7.44 2.35
CA GLU A 115 -7.88 7.90 3.59
C GLU A 115 -9.02 6.97 4.03
N SER A 116 -9.77 6.42 3.08
CA SER A 116 -10.88 5.51 3.38
C SER A 116 -10.44 4.09 3.74
N ILE A 117 -9.31 3.60 3.22
CA ILE A 117 -8.94 2.18 3.35
C ILE A 117 -7.77 1.98 4.31
N PHE A 118 -6.79 2.89 4.32
CA PHE A 118 -5.48 2.62 4.89
C PHE A 118 -5.51 2.37 6.40
N GLU A 119 -6.12 3.24 7.18
CA GLU A 119 -6.09 3.12 8.65
C GLU A 119 -6.87 1.89 9.17
N PRO A 120 -8.10 1.59 8.72
CA PRO A 120 -8.78 0.36 9.13
C PRO A 120 -7.99 -0.90 8.76
N LEU A 121 -7.42 -0.93 7.56
CA LEU A 121 -6.65 -2.06 7.06
C LEU A 121 -5.33 -2.24 7.81
N LEU A 122 -4.61 -1.15 8.06
CA LEU A 122 -3.39 -1.13 8.89
C LEU A 122 -3.67 -1.72 10.27
N ASN A 123 -4.76 -1.31 10.91
CA ASN A 123 -5.14 -1.80 12.23
C ASN A 123 -5.55 -3.28 12.21
N ALA A 124 -6.23 -3.75 11.16
CA ALA A 124 -6.54 -5.16 10.98
C ALA A 124 -5.27 -6.00 10.80
N VAL A 125 -4.30 -5.52 10.01
CA VAL A 125 -3.03 -6.22 9.76
C VAL A 125 -2.17 -6.28 11.02
N LYS A 126 -2.07 -5.19 11.78
CA LYS A 126 -1.37 -5.18 13.08
C LYS A 126 -1.91 -6.23 14.05
N LYS A 127 -3.23 -6.47 14.06
CA LYS A 127 -3.83 -7.52 14.91
C LYS A 127 -3.47 -8.94 14.47
N GLN A 128 -3.15 -9.15 13.19
CA GLN A 128 -2.75 -10.46 12.66
C GLN A 128 -1.27 -10.74 12.89
N ILE A 129 -0.42 -9.71 12.88
CA ILE A 129 1.01 -9.81 13.15
C ILE A 129 1.22 -9.72 14.67
N LYS A 130 1.19 -10.88 15.35
CA LYS A 130 1.38 -11.00 16.81
C LYS A 130 2.78 -10.59 17.27
#